data_AF-A0A2P8D3E8-F1
#
_entry.id   AF-A0A2P8D3E8-F1
#
_cell.length_a   1.000
_cell.length_b   1.000
_cell.length_c   1.000
_cell.angle_alpha   90.00
_cell.angle_beta   90.00
_cell.angle_gamma   90.00
#
_symmetry.space_group_name_H-M   'P 1'
#
loop_
_entity.id
_entity.type
_entity.pdbx_description
1 polymer ?
#
loop_
_entity_poly.entity_id
_entity_poly.type
_entity_poly.pdbx_seq_one_letter_code
_entity_poly.pdbx_strand_id
1 'polypeptide(L)' 'MSPADGPAEPAEAALADQAVDSVRERLAALDDLPTVEHVAVFEQVHGDLSAVLNSLDSPSNPG' A
#
# COMPACT_ATOMS: atom_id res chain seq x y z
N MET A 1 17.60 -15.06 -11.04
CA MET A 1 17.36 -15.16 -9.59
C MET A 1 17.27 -13.73 -9.09
N SER A 2 16.06 -13.19 -8.93
CA SER A 2 15.89 -11.83 -8.41
C SER A 2 16.19 -11.81 -6.91
N PRO A 3 16.93 -10.82 -6.39
CA PRO A 3 17.31 -10.75 -4.97
C PRO A 3 16.19 -10.25 -4.02
N ALA A 4 14.91 -10.39 -4.36
CA ALA A 4 13.80 -9.80 -3.60
C ALA A 4 12.79 -10.80 -3.01
N ASP A 5 13.07 -12.11 -3.07
CA ASP A 5 12.18 -13.17 -2.52
C ASP A 5 12.76 -13.75 -1.22
N GLY A 6 13.27 -12.88 -0.35
CA GLY A 6 13.55 -13.24 1.05
C GLY A 6 12.25 -13.15 1.85
N PRO A 7 12.04 -13.98 2.90
CA PRO A 7 10.88 -13.82 3.76
C PRO A 7 10.90 -12.41 4.35
N ALA A 8 9.87 -11.62 4.07
CA ALA A 8 9.67 -10.31 4.70
C ALA A 8 9.67 -10.48 6.22
N GLU A 9 10.29 -9.55 6.94
CA GLU A 9 10.19 -9.52 8.39
C GLU A 9 8.71 -9.38 8.78
N PRO A 10 8.28 -10.01 9.90
CA PRO A 10 6.87 -10.04 10.28
C PRO A 10 6.23 -8.64 10.42
N ALA A 11 7.03 -7.60 10.70
CA ALA A 11 6.56 -6.22 10.75
C ALA A 11 6.30 -5.63 9.35
N GLU A 12 7.15 -5.93 8.38
CA GLU A 12 7.01 -5.49 6.99
C GLU A 12 5.79 -6.17 6.33
N ALA A 13 5.61 -7.47 6.61
CA ALA A 13 4.43 -8.21 6.19
C ALA A 13 3.13 -7.64 6.78
N ALA A 14 3.11 -7.32 8.07
CA ALA A 14 1.94 -6.72 8.71
C ALA A 14 1.59 -5.32 8.15
N LEU A 15 2.61 -4.51 7.84
CA LEU A 15 2.42 -3.20 7.19
C LEU A 15 1.86 -3.36 5.77
N ALA A 16 2.38 -4.32 5.00
CA ALA A 16 1.87 -4.61 3.67
C ALA A 16 0.41 -5.10 3.69
N ASP A 17 0.08 -6.02 4.60
CA ASP A 17 -1.29 -6.54 4.75
C ASP A 17 -2.27 -5.43 5.14
N GLN A 18 -1.89 -4.58 6.11
CA GLN A 18 -2.72 -3.45 6.52
C GLN A 18 -2.97 -2.46 5.37
N ALA A 19 -1.96 -2.20 4.55
CA ALA A 19 -2.09 -1.33 3.38
C ALA A 19 -3.05 -1.92 2.33
N VAL A 20 -2.93 -3.22 2.06
CA VAL A 20 -3.82 -3.93 1.14
C VAL A 20 -5.28 -3.88 1.61
N ASP A 21 -5.54 -4.15 2.89
CA ASP A 21 -6.89 -4.13 3.42
C ASP A 21 -7.50 -2.72 3.38
N SER A 22 -6.71 -1.70 3.73
CA SER A 22 -7.15 -0.29 3.63
C SER A 22 -7.50 0.11 2.18
N VAL A 23 -6.74 -0.37 1.21
CA VAL A 23 -7.02 -0.13 -0.22
C VAL A 23 -8.30 -0.84 -0.63
N ARG A 24 -8.50 -2.10 -0.22
CA ARG A 24 -9.72 -2.85 -0.54
C ARG A 24 -10.97 -2.18 0.00
N GLU A 25 -10.93 -1.69 1.24
CA GLU A 25 -12.05 -0.94 1.84
C GLU A 25 -12.37 0.32 1.03
N ARG A 26 -11.34 1.06 0.61
CA ARG A 26 -11.53 2.30 -0.16
C ARG A 26 -12.04 2.04 -1.57
N LEU A 27 -11.62 0.94 -2.19
CA LEU A 27 -12.15 0.50 -3.49
C LEU A 27 -13.60 0.02 -3.39
N ALA A 28 -13.99 -0.65 -2.30
CA ALA A 28 -15.38 -1.05 -2.08
C ALA A 28 -16.31 0.16 -1.91
N ALA A 29 -15.82 1.26 -1.35
CA ALA A 29 -16.59 2.50 -1.22
C ALA A 29 -16.82 3.23 -2.56
N LEU A 30 -16.15 2.83 -3.65
CA LEU A 30 -16.34 3.45 -4.97
C LEU A 30 -17.74 3.24 -5.53
N ASP A 31 -18.39 2.12 -5.21
CA ASP A 31 -19.75 1.80 -5.69
C ASP A 31 -20.79 2.84 -5.23
N ASP A 32 -20.51 3.53 -4.12
CA ASP A 32 -21.37 4.58 -3.56
C ASP A 32 -21.01 5.99 -4.05
N LEU A 33 -19.93 6.13 -4.85
CA LEU A 33 -19.44 7.42 -5.34
C LEU A 33 -19.76 7.65 -6.82
N PRO A 34 -19.99 8.92 -7.22
CA PRO A 34 -20.04 9.27 -8.63
C PRO A 34 -18.75 8.88 -9.36
N THR A 35 -18.85 8.39 -10.60
CA THR A 35 -17.69 7.95 -11.39
C THR A 35 -16.60 9.02 -11.55
N VAL A 36 -16.97 10.31 -11.52
CA VAL A 36 -16.01 11.43 -11.58
C VAL A 36 -15.09 11.47 -10.36
N GLU A 37 -15.55 11.00 -9.20
CA GLU A 37 -14.78 10.95 -7.95
C GLU A 37 -13.82 9.75 -7.91
N HIS A 38 -14.04 8.72 -8.76
CA HIS A 38 -13.23 7.50 -8.76
C HIS A 38 -11.77 7.80 -9.07
N VAL A 39 -11.50 8.76 -9.97
CA VAL A 39 -10.14 9.18 -10.33
C VAL A 39 -9.39 9.70 -9.10
N ALA A 40 -10.02 10.55 -8.29
CA ALA A 40 -9.41 11.09 -7.08
C ALA A 40 -9.07 9.99 -6.07
N VAL A 41 -9.95 8.99 -5.94
CA VAL A 41 -9.73 7.83 -5.07
C VAL A 41 -8.57 6.97 -5.57
N PHE A 42 -8.45 6.74 -6.88
CA PHE A 42 -7.32 5.98 -7.44
C PHE A 42 -5.97 6.69 -7.21
N GLU A 43 -5.91 8.01 -7.41
CA GLU A 43 -4.71 8.80 -7.12
C GLU A 43 -4.31 8.70 -5.63
N GLN A 44 -5.29 8.76 -4.73
CA GLN A 44 -5.05 8.60 -3.30
C GLN A 44 -4.54 7.19 -2.95
N VAL A 45 -5.17 6.15 -3.48
CA VAL A 45 -4.72 4.75 -3.32
C VAL A 45 -3.29 4.57 -3.82
N HIS A 46 -2.96 5.14 -4.98
CA HIS A 46 -1.62 5.07 -5.54
C HIS A 46 -0.59 5.78 -4.64
N GLY A 47 -0.93 6.96 -4.10
CA GLY A 47 -0.08 7.70 -3.17
C GLY A 47 0.18 6.92 -1.88
N ASP A 48 -0.86 6.35 -1.27
CA ASP A 48 -0.76 5.58 -0.04
C ASP A 48 0.11 4.33 -0.21
N LEU A 49 -0.10 3.57 -1.29
CA LEU A 49 0.72 2.40 -1.60
C LEU A 49 2.17 2.78 -1.88
N SER A 50 2.40 3.86 -2.62
CA SER A 50 3.76 4.37 -2.88
C SER A 50 4.47 4.75 -1.58
N ALA A 51 3.76 5.36 -0.63
CA ALA A 51 4.31 5.72 0.67
C ALA A 51 4.67 4.48 1.51
N VAL A 52 3.80 3.47 1.53
CA VAL A 52 4.06 2.20 2.22
C VAL A 52 5.26 1.49 1.62
N LEU A 53 5.31 1.35 0.30
CA LEU A 53 6.45 0.73 -0.40
C LEU A 53 7.76 1.46 -0.11
N ASN A 54 7.74 2.80 -0.10
CA ASN A 54 8.92 3.60 0.25
C ASN A 54 9.34 3.42 1.73
N SER A 55 8.37 3.21 2.63
CA SER A 55 8.65 2.90 4.03
C SER A 55 9.25 1.51 4.22
N LEU A 56 8.86 0.53 3.39
CA LEU A 56 9.41 -0.83 3.41
C LEU A 56 10.79 -0.90 2.75
N ASP A 57 11.03 -0.10 1.70
CA ASP A 57 12.33 -0.02 1.01
C ASP A 57 13.37 0.80 1.79
N SER A 58 12.94 1.63 2.76
CA SER A 58 13.88 2.35 3.62
C SER A 58 14.58 1.34 4.54
N PRO A 59 15.87 1.03 4.33
CA PRO A 59 16.58 0.15 5.24
C PRO A 59 16.55 0.82 6.60
N SER A 60 16.04 0.10 7.59
CA SER A 60 16.24 0.47 8.99
C SER A 60 17.74 0.71 9.17
N ASN A 61 18.14 1.98 9.26
CA ASN A 61 19.52 2.38 9.53
C ASN A 61 19.65 2.49 11.05
N PRO A 62 20.09 1.45 11.77
CA PRO A 62 20.62 1.66 13.10
C PRO A 62 21.93 2.44 12.91
N GLY A 63 21.95 3.68 13.39
CA GLY A 63 23.18 4.46 13.52
C GLY A 63 24.20 3.78 14.44
#